data_AF-A0A841TXA2-F1
#
_entry.id   AF-A0A841TXA2-F1
#
_cell.length_a   1.000
_cell.length_b   1.000
_cell.length_c   1.000
_cell.angle_alpha   90.00
_cell.angle_beta   90.00
_cell.angle_gamma   90.00
#
_symmetry.space_group_name_H-M   'P 1'
#
loop_
_entity.id
_entity.type
_entity.pdbx_description
1 polymer ?
#
loop_
_entity_poly.entity_id
_entity_poly.type
_entity_poly.pdbx_seq_one_letter_code
_entity_poly.pdbx_strand_id
1 'polypeptide(L)'
;GGAHADERVRERLLAEAAQLRRSLASAAASSAPAAASPGSLRSGGADELAACGVLLGFAYPDRIGRRRGAGKYTLSVGRGASMPEGQPLAQEEFVVAAELDDQGLEGRIQLAAALAEDDLERHFSDLMKEEELVRWDPEAEAVRARSVRRLGAILLRERPVAKPDPALVTAALLEGIRAAGLGLLPWSRSARQLRERVLFLGRHAGGWPDWTDEGLLATLEEWLAPYAEGMRSRSDLQRLNLTQVLEASLSWERRSELEREAPTHVAVPSGSRIPVDYSDPDAPALAVRLQEMFGLPDTPRIAGNRIPLTLHLLSPAQRPVQVTRDLASFWRNAYFEVRKDLKGRYPKHFWPDDPLQAPATRRVRPQTT
;
A
#
# COMPACT_ATOMS: atom_id res chain seq x y z
N GLY A 1 -32.80 19.80 -21.12
CA GLY A 1 -33.92 19.04 -20.54
C GLY A 1 -34.19 19.62 -19.17
N GLY A 2 -35.41 20.11 -18.95
CA GLY A 2 -35.76 20.96 -17.81
C GLY A 2 -35.50 20.31 -16.46
N ALA A 3 -34.94 21.11 -15.56
CA ALA A 3 -34.82 20.80 -14.14
C ALA A 3 -36.22 20.75 -13.53
N HIS A 4 -36.79 19.54 -13.40
CA HIS A 4 -37.79 19.32 -12.38
C HIS A 4 -37.06 19.34 -11.03
N ALA A 5 -37.01 20.51 -10.40
CA ALA A 5 -36.85 20.56 -8.96
C ALA A 5 -37.94 19.68 -8.37
N ASP A 6 -37.55 18.67 -7.59
CA ASP A 6 -38.46 17.69 -7.01
C ASP A 6 -39.57 18.45 -6.25
N GLU A 7 -40.79 18.44 -6.77
CA GLU A 7 -41.90 19.27 -6.27
C GLU A 7 -42.15 19.03 -4.78
N ARG A 8 -41.81 17.82 -4.29
CA ARG A 8 -41.82 17.45 -2.87
C ARG A 8 -40.80 18.24 -2.04
N VAL A 9 -39.61 18.48 -2.58
CA VAL A 9 -38.57 19.30 -1.92
C VAL A 9 -39.04 20.75 -1.85
N ARG A 10 -39.64 21.26 -2.93
CA ARG A 10 -40.20 22.62 -2.97
C ARG A 10 -41.36 22.80 -1.99
N GLU A 11 -42.31 21.87 -1.95
CA GLU A 11 -43.43 21.89 -1.00
C GLU A 11 -42.95 21.80 0.46
N ARG A 12 -41.95 20.95 0.73
CA ARG A 12 -41.31 20.86 2.05
C ARG A 12 -40.65 22.18 2.44
N LEU A 13 -39.82 22.77 1.56
CA LEU A 13 -39.18 24.07 1.80
C LEU A 13 -40.20 25.19 2.05
N LEU A 14 -41.31 25.22 1.30
CA LEU A 14 -42.37 26.21 1.50
C LEU A 14 -43.13 26.00 2.82
N ALA A 15 -43.42 24.75 3.20
CA ALA A 15 -44.07 24.43 4.47
C ALA A 15 -43.19 24.79 5.67
N GLU A 16 -41.89 24.52 5.56
CA GLU A 16 -40.88 24.79 6.59
C GLU A 16 -40.61 26.30 6.70
N ALA A 17 -40.50 27.02 5.57
CA ALA A 17 -40.43 28.48 5.54
C ALA A 17 -41.70 29.13 6.14
N ALA A 18 -42.88 28.56 5.89
CA ALA A 18 -44.13 29.03 6.50
C ALA A 18 -44.16 28.77 8.01
N GLN A 19 -43.61 27.65 8.48
CA GLN A 19 -43.49 27.34 9.90
C GLN A 19 -42.50 28.26 10.61
N LEU A 20 -41.33 28.52 10.01
CA LEU A 20 -40.32 29.45 10.53
C LEU A 20 -40.82 30.90 10.50
N ARG A 21 -41.57 31.29 9.47
CA ARG A 21 -42.27 32.59 9.46
C ARG A 21 -43.29 32.69 10.59
N ARG A 22 -44.00 31.59 10.92
CA ARG A 22 -44.94 31.56 12.05
C ARG A 22 -44.22 31.63 13.40
N SER A 23 -43.08 30.98 13.59
CA SER A 23 -42.30 31.08 14.83
C SER A 23 -41.73 32.48 15.03
N LEU A 24 -41.17 33.09 13.97
CA LEU A 24 -40.74 34.50 13.95
C LEU A 24 -41.93 35.44 14.22
N ALA A 25 -43.09 35.22 13.58
CA ALA A 25 -44.27 36.05 13.77
C ALA A 25 -44.91 35.88 15.16
N SER A 26 -44.89 34.67 15.75
CA SER A 26 -45.41 34.44 17.10
C SER A 26 -44.52 35.05 18.18
N ALA A 27 -43.21 35.12 17.94
CA ALA A 27 -42.25 35.84 18.79
C ALA A 27 -42.39 37.37 18.64
N ALA A 28 -42.68 37.85 17.43
CA ALA A 28 -42.98 39.27 17.18
C ALA A 28 -44.36 39.69 17.73
N ALA A 29 -45.36 38.81 17.72
CA ALA A 29 -46.72 39.09 18.19
C ALA A 29 -46.87 39.08 19.71
N SER A 30 -46.04 38.30 20.43
CA SER A 30 -45.90 38.41 21.89
C SER A 30 -45.16 39.69 22.31
N SER A 31 -44.77 40.55 21.36
CA SER A 31 -43.97 41.75 21.62
C SER A 31 -44.42 43.05 20.92
N ALA A 32 -45.72 43.42 20.86
CA ALA A 32 -46.13 44.83 20.69
C ALA A 32 -47.64 45.15 20.80
N PRO A 33 -48.07 46.42 21.10
CA PRO A 33 -47.26 47.64 21.23
C PRO A 33 -47.57 48.58 22.45
N ALA A 34 -46.54 49.31 22.89
CA ALA A 34 -46.69 50.70 23.35
C ALA A 34 -45.57 51.53 22.68
N ALA A 35 -45.96 52.67 22.12
CA ALA A 35 -45.17 53.52 21.23
C ALA A 35 -43.85 54.01 21.85
N ALA A 36 -42.74 53.96 21.09
CA ALA A 36 -41.68 54.99 21.04
C ALA A 36 -40.49 54.58 20.14
N SER A 37 -40.12 55.52 19.25
CA SER A 37 -38.79 55.85 18.70
C SER A 37 -38.01 54.88 17.78
N PRO A 38 -37.49 55.37 16.63
CA PRO A 38 -36.54 54.65 15.79
C PRO A 38 -35.14 54.72 16.43
N GLY A 39 -34.59 53.58 16.86
CA GLY A 39 -33.20 53.56 17.36
C GLY A 39 -32.81 52.39 18.26
N SER A 40 -33.72 51.51 18.66
CA SER A 40 -33.36 50.31 19.42
C SER A 40 -33.59 49.07 18.57
N LEU A 41 -32.50 48.50 18.04
CA LEU A 41 -32.47 47.11 17.61
C LEU A 41 -32.81 46.28 18.86
N ARG A 42 -34.08 45.90 18.97
CA ARG A 42 -34.54 44.95 19.99
C ARG A 42 -33.73 43.68 19.81
N SER A 43 -33.07 43.22 20.88
CA SER A 43 -32.44 41.91 20.93
C SER A 43 -33.50 40.87 20.58
N GLY A 44 -33.43 40.28 19.38
CA GLY A 44 -34.33 39.19 19.03
C GLY A 44 -34.25 38.08 20.07
N GLY A 45 -35.38 37.42 20.33
CA GLY A 45 -35.40 36.27 21.24
C GLY A 45 -34.45 35.18 20.76
N ALA A 46 -34.00 34.32 21.67
CA ALA A 46 -33.13 33.18 21.31
C ALA A 46 -33.71 32.33 20.17
N ASP A 47 -35.04 32.18 20.12
CA ASP A 47 -35.77 31.46 19.07
C ASP A 47 -35.70 32.14 17.68
N GLU A 48 -35.67 33.49 17.62
CA GLU A 48 -35.56 34.21 16.35
C GLU A 48 -34.13 34.12 15.77
N LEU A 49 -33.13 34.17 16.65
CA LEU A 49 -31.73 34.00 16.28
C LEU A 49 -31.45 32.57 15.78
N ALA A 50 -32.04 31.56 16.41
CA ALA A 50 -31.98 30.17 15.94
C ALA A 50 -32.62 29.99 14.56
N ALA A 51 -33.79 30.61 14.33
CA ALA A 51 -34.47 30.53 13.04
C ALA A 51 -33.67 31.17 11.89
N CYS A 52 -32.88 32.23 12.15
CA CYS A 52 -32.01 32.86 11.15
C CYS A 52 -30.97 31.89 10.59
N GLY A 53 -30.33 31.08 11.43
CA GLY A 53 -29.35 30.07 11.00
C GLY A 53 -29.97 29.04 10.06
N VAL A 54 -31.15 28.53 10.41
CA VAL A 54 -31.88 27.55 9.58
C VAL A 54 -32.29 28.15 8.24
N LEU A 55 -32.85 29.35 8.22
CA LEU A 55 -33.27 30.02 6.98
C LEU A 55 -32.07 30.31 6.06
N LEU A 56 -30.95 30.76 6.63
CA LEU A 56 -29.72 30.96 5.86
C LEU A 56 -29.17 29.63 5.34
N GLY A 57 -29.25 28.54 6.10
CA GLY A 57 -28.82 27.22 5.65
C GLY A 57 -29.59 26.74 4.42
N PHE A 58 -30.89 27.06 4.33
CA PHE A 58 -31.68 26.77 3.12
C PHE A 58 -31.32 27.66 1.94
N ALA A 59 -30.97 28.93 2.20
CA ALA A 59 -30.57 29.88 1.15
C ALA A 59 -29.15 29.60 0.61
N TYR A 60 -28.24 29.20 1.50
CA TYR A 60 -26.82 29.02 1.22
C TYR A 60 -26.27 27.71 1.81
N PRO A 61 -26.77 26.54 1.36
CA PRO A 61 -26.37 25.24 1.90
C PRO A 61 -24.87 24.94 1.70
N ASP A 62 -24.25 25.54 0.68
CA ASP A 62 -22.81 25.49 0.37
C ASP A 62 -21.93 26.33 1.32
N ARG A 63 -22.56 27.20 2.14
CA ARG A 63 -21.92 28.12 3.08
C ARG A 63 -22.18 27.78 4.55
N ILE A 64 -22.78 26.63 4.81
CA ILE A 64 -22.79 26.05 6.15
C ILE A 64 -21.34 25.71 6.50
N GLY A 65 -20.86 26.15 7.66
CA GLY A 65 -19.48 26.04 8.09
C GLY A 65 -19.35 25.36 9.44
N ARG A 66 -18.38 24.44 9.60
CA ARG A 66 -17.99 23.86 10.89
C ARG A 66 -16.67 24.43 11.36
N ARG A 67 -16.60 24.78 12.64
CA ARG A 67 -15.42 25.34 13.28
C ARG A 67 -14.25 24.34 13.25
N ARG A 68 -13.05 24.84 12.92
CA ARG A 68 -11.76 24.11 12.95
C ARG A 68 -10.77 24.66 13.97
N GLY A 69 -10.97 25.91 14.39
CA GLY A 69 -10.06 26.64 15.28
C GLY A 69 -10.69 27.96 15.70
N ALA A 70 -9.95 28.83 16.40
CA ALA A 70 -10.42 30.15 16.78
C ALA A 70 -10.83 30.96 15.53
N GLY A 71 -12.12 31.28 15.40
CA GLY A 71 -12.66 32.03 14.26
C GLY A 71 -12.53 31.37 12.88
N LYS A 72 -12.05 30.13 12.77
CA LYS A 72 -11.82 29.45 11.49
C LYS A 72 -12.83 28.34 11.26
N TYR A 73 -13.37 28.29 10.05
CA TYR A 73 -14.42 27.37 9.62
C TYR A 73 -14.04 26.63 8.33
N THR A 74 -14.54 25.41 8.15
CA THR A 74 -14.64 24.75 6.84
C THR A 74 -16.06 24.87 6.37
N LEU A 75 -16.28 25.49 5.22
CA LEU A 75 -17.59 25.51 4.59
C LEU A 75 -17.90 24.15 3.96
N SER A 76 -19.18 23.81 3.79
CA SER A 76 -19.63 22.56 3.18
C SER A 76 -19.13 22.41 1.74
N VAL A 77 -18.85 23.51 1.02
CA VAL A 77 -18.17 23.51 -0.28
C VAL A 77 -16.67 23.11 -0.21
N GLY A 78 -16.09 22.99 1.00
CA GLY A 78 -14.70 22.59 1.24
C GLY A 78 -13.70 23.74 1.40
N ARG A 79 -14.14 24.97 1.12
CA ARG A 79 -13.30 26.15 1.30
C ARG A 79 -13.17 26.53 2.77
N GLY A 80 -12.00 27.01 3.16
CA GLY A 80 -11.77 27.63 4.47
C GLY A 80 -12.38 29.02 4.54
N ALA A 81 -12.97 29.36 5.69
CA ALA A 81 -13.48 30.69 5.97
C ALA A 81 -13.05 31.15 7.37
N SER A 82 -12.89 32.45 7.57
CA SER A 82 -12.42 33.05 8.83
C SER A 82 -13.33 34.18 9.29
N MET A 83 -13.43 34.35 10.61
CA MET A 83 -14.20 35.38 11.30
C MET A 83 -13.29 36.00 12.38
N PRO A 84 -13.40 37.32 12.67
CA PRO A 84 -12.62 37.95 13.74
C PRO A 84 -12.86 37.29 15.11
N GLU A 85 -11.77 36.98 15.83
CA GLU A 85 -11.78 36.17 17.06
C GLU A 85 -12.48 36.82 18.29
N GLY A 86 -12.99 38.04 18.15
CA GLY A 86 -13.68 38.77 19.23
C GLY A 86 -15.21 38.64 19.26
N GLN A 87 -15.83 37.97 18.28
CA GLN A 87 -17.28 37.83 18.22
C GLN A 87 -17.76 36.56 18.92
N PRO A 88 -18.90 36.57 19.65
CA PRO A 88 -19.48 35.35 20.23
C PRO A 88 -19.69 34.26 19.18
N LEU A 89 -20.09 34.64 17.97
CA LEU A 89 -20.32 33.75 16.84
C LEU A 89 -19.05 33.02 16.35
N ALA A 90 -17.85 33.51 16.68
CA ALA A 90 -16.59 32.82 16.38
C ALA A 90 -16.36 31.58 17.26
N GLN A 91 -17.16 31.41 18.32
CA GLN A 91 -17.10 30.26 19.23
C GLN A 91 -18.09 29.15 18.88
N GLU A 92 -19.12 29.46 18.09
CA GLU A 92 -20.14 28.50 17.67
C GLU A 92 -19.54 27.36 16.86
N GLU A 93 -20.05 26.15 17.05
CA GLU A 93 -19.53 24.99 16.33
C GLU A 93 -19.93 25.03 14.85
N PHE A 94 -21.17 25.43 14.56
CA PHE A 94 -21.67 25.58 13.21
C PHE A 94 -22.23 26.98 12.97
N VAL A 95 -21.94 27.50 11.78
CA VAL A 95 -22.43 28.80 11.32
C VAL A 95 -22.87 28.71 9.87
N VAL A 96 -23.73 29.62 9.43
CA VAL A 96 -24.02 29.80 8.00
C VAL A 96 -23.61 31.19 7.58
N ALA A 97 -22.68 31.29 6.62
CA ALA A 97 -22.23 32.58 6.12
C ALA A 97 -23.23 33.16 5.10
N ALA A 98 -23.92 34.23 5.49
CA ALA A 98 -24.78 35.00 4.59
C ALA A 98 -23.96 35.84 3.61
N GLU A 99 -22.90 36.48 4.13
CA GLU A 99 -21.99 37.32 3.34
C GLU A 99 -20.54 36.91 3.61
N LEU A 100 -19.83 36.66 2.51
CA LEU A 100 -18.46 36.19 2.51
C LEU A 100 -17.67 37.01 1.50
N ASP A 101 -16.52 37.54 1.93
CA ASP A 101 -15.50 38.04 1.01
C ASP A 101 -14.64 36.84 0.59
N ASP A 102 -14.60 36.58 -0.71
CA ASP A 102 -13.99 35.41 -1.30
C ASP A 102 -12.58 35.68 -1.87
N GLN A 103 -11.94 36.77 -1.47
CA GLN A 103 -10.56 37.06 -1.81
C GLN A 103 -9.56 36.25 -0.96
N GLY A 104 -8.56 35.65 -1.63
CA GLY A 104 -7.46 34.91 -0.99
C GLY A 104 -7.71 33.42 -0.75
N LEU A 105 -6.83 32.76 -0.01
CA LEU A 105 -6.88 31.30 0.25
C LEU A 105 -8.01 30.90 1.21
N GLU A 106 -8.31 31.74 2.21
CA GLU A 106 -9.44 31.58 3.13
C GLU A 106 -10.40 32.76 2.95
N GLY A 107 -11.69 32.49 2.79
CA GLY A 107 -12.69 33.55 2.72
C GLY A 107 -12.87 34.25 4.08
N ARG A 108 -13.38 35.48 4.08
CA ARG A 108 -13.71 36.21 5.30
C ARG A 108 -15.22 36.31 5.47
N ILE A 109 -15.73 35.75 6.56
CA ILE A 109 -17.14 35.81 6.94
C ILE A 109 -17.43 37.23 7.43
N GLN A 110 -18.32 37.94 6.74
CA GLN A 110 -18.77 39.28 7.11
C GLN A 110 -20.07 39.21 7.91
N LEU A 111 -21.01 38.38 7.46
CA LEU A 111 -22.30 38.14 8.12
C LEU A 111 -22.56 36.63 8.20
N ALA A 112 -22.94 36.17 9.38
CA ALA A 112 -23.35 34.80 9.61
C ALA A 112 -24.36 34.71 10.76
N ALA A 113 -25.04 33.56 10.85
CA ALA A 113 -25.78 33.18 12.05
C ALA A 113 -25.33 31.79 12.52
N ALA A 114 -25.52 31.53 13.82
CA ALA A 114 -25.28 30.25 14.43
C ALA A 114 -26.29 29.23 13.90
N LEU A 115 -25.87 27.98 13.77
CA LEU A 115 -26.75 26.87 13.44
C LEU A 115 -26.54 25.77 14.48
N ALA A 116 -27.60 25.33 15.16
CA ALA A 116 -27.47 24.23 16.10
C ALA A 116 -27.22 22.90 15.36
N GLU A 117 -26.49 21.97 15.97
CA GLU A 117 -26.28 20.63 15.39
C GLU A 117 -27.60 19.87 15.23
N ASP A 118 -28.53 20.00 16.20
CA ASP A 118 -29.87 19.42 16.13
C ASP A 118 -30.67 19.94 14.93
N ASP A 119 -30.56 21.24 14.63
CA ASP A 119 -31.19 21.85 13.46
C ASP A 119 -30.53 21.36 12.16
N LEU A 120 -29.22 21.13 12.18
CA LEU A 120 -28.49 20.54 11.06
C LEU A 120 -29.06 19.16 10.72
N GLU A 121 -29.20 18.28 11.70
CA GLU A 121 -29.75 16.93 11.51
C GLU A 121 -31.23 16.96 11.09
N ARG A 122 -32.03 17.85 11.68
CA ARG A 122 -33.46 17.95 11.41
C ARG A 122 -33.77 18.46 10.01
N HIS A 123 -33.09 19.52 9.58
CA HIS A 123 -33.45 20.28 8.38
C HIS A 123 -32.58 19.94 7.17
N PHE A 124 -31.33 19.50 7.38
CA PHE A 124 -30.34 19.32 6.31
C PHE A 124 -29.86 17.87 6.17
N SER A 125 -30.58 16.91 6.76
CA SER A 125 -30.26 15.47 6.67
C SER A 125 -30.14 14.95 5.24
N ASP A 126 -30.95 15.46 4.31
CA ASP A 126 -30.93 15.06 2.89
C ASP A 126 -29.64 15.49 2.17
N LEU A 127 -28.93 16.49 2.69
CA LEU A 127 -27.63 16.94 2.17
C LEU A 127 -26.47 16.17 2.80
N MET A 128 -26.72 15.39 3.85
CA MET A 128 -25.70 14.60 4.52
C MET A 128 -25.52 13.26 3.82
N LYS A 129 -24.26 12.88 3.61
CA LYS A 129 -23.90 11.58 3.03
C LYS A 129 -23.16 10.75 4.07
N GLU A 130 -23.51 9.47 4.12
CA GLU A 130 -22.75 8.47 4.86
C GLU A 130 -21.89 7.69 3.87
N GLU A 131 -20.59 7.65 4.12
CA GLU A 131 -19.61 7.00 3.27
C GLU A 131 -18.71 6.10 4.12
N GLU A 132 -18.38 4.92 3.61
CA GLU A 132 -17.42 4.04 4.25
C GLU A 132 -16.02 4.31 3.67
N LEU A 133 -15.10 4.73 4.54
CA LEU A 133 -13.69 4.92 4.20
C LEU A 133 -12.89 3.73 4.70
N VAL A 134 -12.47 2.87 3.77
CA VAL A 134 -11.60 1.73 4.03
C VAL A 134 -10.23 2.05 3.44
N ARG A 135 -9.22 2.16 4.29
CA ARG A 135 -7.86 2.55 3.87
C ARG A 135 -6.80 1.81 4.65
N TRP A 136 -5.63 1.65 4.03
CA TRP A 136 -4.43 1.24 4.74
C TRP A 136 -3.96 2.37 5.68
N ASP A 137 -3.67 2.00 6.92
CA ASP A 137 -3.03 2.85 7.91
C ASP A 137 -1.54 2.42 7.98
N PRO A 138 -0.61 3.26 7.50
CA PRO A 138 0.80 2.90 7.43
C PRO A 138 1.46 2.82 8.81
N GLU A 139 0.98 3.57 9.81
CA GLU A 139 1.53 3.53 11.17
C GLU A 139 1.11 2.24 11.89
N ALA A 140 -0.15 1.84 11.72
CA ALA A 140 -0.67 0.60 12.29
C ALA A 140 -0.35 -0.65 11.46
N GLU A 141 0.20 -0.47 10.25
CA GLU A 141 0.35 -1.51 9.21
C GLU A 141 -0.93 -2.38 9.07
N ALA A 142 -2.09 -1.72 9.01
CA ALA A 142 -3.39 -2.38 8.99
C ALA A 142 -4.46 -1.58 8.25
N VAL A 143 -5.47 -2.28 7.72
CA VAL A 143 -6.66 -1.70 7.11
C VAL A 143 -7.58 -1.17 8.21
N ARG A 144 -7.89 0.12 8.14
CA ARG A 144 -8.87 0.80 8.99
C ARG A 144 -10.10 1.12 8.17
N ALA A 145 -11.26 0.76 8.70
CA ALA A 145 -12.55 1.10 8.13
C ALA A 145 -13.33 2.00 9.07
N ARG A 146 -13.83 3.12 8.54
CA ARG A 146 -14.60 4.11 9.29
C ARG A 146 -15.79 4.56 8.46
N SER A 147 -16.98 4.63 9.07
CA SER A 147 -18.14 5.29 8.50
C SER A 147 -18.02 6.77 8.85
N VAL A 148 -18.02 7.60 7.82
CA VAL A 148 -18.04 9.05 7.96
C VAL A 148 -19.37 9.60 7.48
N ARG A 149 -19.99 10.41 8.31
CA ARG A 149 -21.15 11.22 7.92
C ARG A 149 -20.66 12.62 7.63
N ARG A 150 -20.93 13.12 6.42
CA ARG A 150 -20.44 14.42 5.95
C ARG A 150 -21.57 15.29 5.40
N LEU A 151 -21.42 16.60 5.56
CA LEU A 151 -22.19 17.61 4.82
C LEU A 151 -21.23 18.29 3.84
N GLY A 152 -21.23 17.83 2.59
CA GLY A 152 -20.19 18.17 1.63
C GLY A 152 -18.80 17.83 2.19
N ALA A 153 -17.92 18.82 2.30
CA ALA A 153 -16.58 18.65 2.85
C ALA A 153 -16.53 18.60 4.38
N ILE A 154 -17.59 19.00 5.09
CA ILE A 154 -17.61 18.99 6.55
C ILE A 154 -17.79 17.55 7.04
N LEU A 155 -16.81 17.04 7.78
CA LEU A 155 -16.99 15.83 8.58
C LEU A 155 -17.90 16.17 9.76
N LEU A 156 -19.03 15.49 9.90
CA LEU A 156 -19.94 15.65 11.05
C LEU A 156 -19.61 14.60 12.11
N ARG A 157 -19.58 13.34 11.67
CA ARG A 157 -19.37 12.19 12.55
C ARG A 157 -18.48 11.16 11.90
N GLU A 158 -17.68 10.50 12.72
CA GLU A 158 -16.81 9.40 12.30
C GLU A 158 -16.96 8.26 13.32
N ARG A 159 -17.18 7.03 12.84
CA ARG A 159 -17.28 5.85 13.69
C ARG A 159 -16.53 4.66 13.08
N PRO A 160 -15.91 3.79 13.87
CA PRO A 160 -15.32 2.56 13.35
C PRO A 160 -16.40 1.63 12.77
N VAL A 161 -16.11 0.99 11.63
CA VAL A 161 -16.98 -0.04 11.06
C VAL A 161 -16.52 -1.41 11.54
N ALA A 162 -17.38 -2.13 12.25
CA ALA A 162 -17.05 -3.45 12.78
C ALA A 162 -16.88 -4.50 11.68
N LYS A 163 -17.74 -4.46 10.65
CA LYS A 163 -17.78 -5.40 9.53
C LYS A 163 -17.84 -4.64 8.21
N PRO A 164 -16.72 -4.05 7.76
CA PRO A 164 -16.66 -3.41 6.46
C PRO A 164 -16.76 -4.43 5.34
N ASP A 165 -17.05 -3.93 4.13
CA ASP A 165 -17.08 -4.76 2.92
C ASP A 165 -15.73 -5.48 2.72
N PRO A 166 -15.71 -6.83 2.67
CA PRO A 166 -14.49 -7.59 2.44
C PRO A 166 -13.73 -7.17 1.17
N ALA A 167 -14.44 -6.80 0.10
CA ALA A 167 -13.82 -6.39 -1.15
C ALA A 167 -13.06 -5.07 -1.00
N LEU A 168 -13.65 -4.10 -0.29
CA LEU A 168 -12.99 -2.82 0.03
C LEU A 168 -11.78 -3.02 0.94
N VAL A 169 -11.86 -3.96 1.88
CA VAL A 169 -10.75 -4.31 2.76
C VAL A 169 -9.58 -4.89 1.98
N THR A 170 -9.84 -5.86 1.10
CA THR A 170 -8.79 -6.44 0.25
C THR A 170 -8.20 -5.37 -0.66
N ALA A 171 -9.00 -4.53 -1.32
CA ALA A 171 -8.50 -3.44 -2.14
C ALA A 171 -7.59 -2.48 -1.36
N ALA A 172 -8.02 -2.06 -0.17
CA ALA A 172 -7.23 -1.20 0.71
C ALA A 172 -5.92 -1.87 1.18
N LEU A 173 -5.93 -3.18 1.43
CA LEU A 173 -4.73 -3.95 1.78
C LEU A 173 -3.73 -3.97 0.62
N LEU A 174 -4.20 -4.22 -0.60
CA LEU A 174 -3.34 -4.23 -1.80
C LEU A 174 -2.75 -2.85 -2.08
N GLU A 175 -3.54 -1.78 -1.93
CA GLU A 175 -3.04 -0.40 -1.99
C GLU A 175 -1.96 -0.14 -0.93
N GLY A 176 -2.15 -0.65 0.29
CA GLY A 176 -1.14 -0.60 1.35
C GLY A 176 0.16 -1.29 0.96
N ILE A 177 0.08 -2.46 0.30
CA ILE A 177 1.24 -3.20 -0.22
C ILE A 177 1.90 -2.44 -1.36
N ARG A 178 1.16 -1.79 -2.26
CA ARG A 178 1.74 -0.92 -3.31
C ARG A 178 2.52 0.24 -2.73
N ALA A 179 1.95 0.92 -1.73
CA ALA A 179 2.58 2.08 -1.12
C ALA A 179 3.82 1.73 -0.28
N ALA A 180 3.77 0.63 0.47
CA ALA A 180 4.87 0.19 1.35
C ALA A 180 5.91 -0.71 0.66
N GLY A 181 5.54 -1.31 -0.47
CA GLY A 181 6.34 -2.27 -1.22
C GLY A 181 6.18 -3.73 -0.75
N LEU A 182 6.81 -4.64 -1.50
CA LEU A 182 6.71 -6.09 -1.27
C LEU A 182 7.32 -6.56 0.07
N GLY A 183 8.04 -5.68 0.78
CA GLY A 183 8.62 -5.97 2.10
C GLY A 183 7.59 -6.26 3.19
N LEU A 184 6.31 -5.92 2.99
CA LEU A 184 5.22 -6.32 3.88
C LEU A 184 4.90 -7.83 3.82
N LEU A 185 5.27 -8.50 2.73
CA LEU A 185 4.96 -9.92 2.53
C LEU A 185 5.98 -10.83 3.22
N PRO A 186 5.58 -12.06 3.65
CA PRO A 186 6.46 -12.99 4.32
C PRO A 186 7.39 -13.70 3.33
N TRP A 187 8.38 -12.98 2.80
CA TRP A 187 9.40 -13.56 1.94
C TRP A 187 10.23 -14.57 2.72
N SER A 188 9.99 -15.85 2.46
CA SER A 188 10.83 -16.96 2.90
C SER A 188 12.06 -17.10 1.98
N ARG A 189 13.02 -17.94 2.38
CA ARG A 189 14.16 -18.27 1.51
C ARG A 189 13.71 -18.97 0.22
N SER A 190 12.71 -19.84 0.30
CA SER A 190 12.16 -20.55 -0.86
C SER A 190 11.41 -19.61 -1.80
N ALA A 191 10.63 -18.66 -1.27
CA ALA A 191 9.92 -17.67 -2.10
C ALA A 191 10.91 -16.76 -2.86
N ARG A 192 11.98 -16.29 -2.18
CA ARG A 192 13.03 -15.51 -2.84
C ARG A 192 13.74 -16.31 -3.92
N GLN A 193 14.16 -17.54 -3.61
CA GLN A 193 14.86 -18.38 -4.58
C GLN A 193 13.98 -18.71 -5.80
N LEU A 194 12.70 -19.01 -5.60
CA LEU A 194 11.75 -19.21 -6.71
C LEU A 194 11.69 -17.96 -7.59
N ARG A 195 11.56 -16.79 -6.96
CA ARG A 195 11.53 -15.50 -7.66
C ARG A 195 12.81 -15.23 -8.45
N GLU A 196 13.97 -15.41 -7.85
CA GLU A 196 15.27 -15.23 -8.49
C GLU A 196 15.43 -16.12 -9.72
N ARG A 197 14.97 -17.38 -9.65
CA ARG A 197 15.00 -18.32 -10.79
C ARG A 197 14.10 -17.88 -11.94
N VAL A 198 12.89 -17.38 -11.62
CA VAL A 198 11.96 -16.85 -12.63
C VAL A 198 12.53 -15.60 -13.28
N LEU A 199 13.10 -14.68 -12.49
CA LEU A 199 13.75 -13.47 -13.00
C LEU A 199 14.95 -13.81 -13.90
N PHE A 200 15.76 -14.78 -13.50
CA PHE A 200 16.87 -15.31 -14.31
C PHE A 200 16.37 -15.81 -15.68
N LEU A 201 15.32 -16.63 -15.72
CA LEU A 201 14.79 -17.14 -16.98
C LEU A 201 14.05 -16.07 -17.80
N GLY A 202 13.36 -15.13 -17.16
CA GLY A 202 12.78 -13.96 -17.84
C GLY A 202 13.84 -13.15 -18.58
N ARG A 203 15.02 -13.01 -17.98
CA ARG A 203 16.15 -12.30 -18.59
C ARG A 203 16.81 -13.04 -19.76
N HIS A 204 16.92 -14.37 -19.70
CA HIS A 204 17.74 -15.14 -20.65
C HIS A 204 16.99 -16.05 -21.62
N ALA A 205 15.73 -16.40 -21.34
CA ALA A 205 14.93 -17.32 -22.15
C ALA A 205 13.62 -16.70 -22.67
N GLY A 206 13.16 -15.60 -22.06
CA GLY A 206 11.91 -14.93 -22.43
C GLY A 206 10.65 -15.75 -22.13
N GLY A 207 9.48 -15.09 -22.14
CA GLY A 207 8.18 -15.77 -21.94
C GLY A 207 7.89 -16.20 -20.49
N TRP A 208 8.66 -15.71 -19.53
CA TRP A 208 8.40 -15.86 -18.09
C TRP A 208 7.63 -14.66 -17.55
N PRO A 209 6.81 -14.82 -16.50
CA PRO A 209 6.09 -13.71 -15.91
C PRO A 209 7.07 -12.69 -15.31
N ASP A 210 6.68 -11.42 -15.36
CA ASP A 210 7.45 -10.34 -14.75
C ASP A 210 7.29 -10.36 -13.24
N TRP A 211 8.27 -10.94 -12.55
CA TRP A 211 8.34 -10.98 -11.09
C TRP A 211 9.35 -9.97 -10.53
N THR A 212 9.59 -8.87 -11.24
CA THR A 212 10.27 -7.69 -10.66
C THR A 212 9.43 -7.10 -9.52
N ASP A 213 9.99 -6.16 -8.76
CA ASP A 213 9.22 -5.52 -7.69
C ASP A 213 8.02 -4.80 -8.31
N GLU A 214 8.26 -4.11 -9.42
CA GLU A 214 7.25 -3.40 -10.22
C GLU A 214 6.20 -4.36 -10.79
N GLY A 215 6.62 -5.46 -11.41
CA GLY A 215 5.72 -6.45 -12.02
C GLY A 215 4.78 -7.11 -11.00
N LEU A 216 5.32 -7.51 -9.83
CA LEU A 216 4.51 -8.11 -8.77
C LEU A 216 3.55 -7.09 -8.13
N LEU A 217 3.96 -5.84 -7.95
CA LEU A 217 3.10 -4.78 -7.41
C LEU A 217 1.98 -4.39 -8.38
N ALA A 218 2.26 -4.42 -9.69
CA ALA A 218 1.28 -4.13 -10.73
C ALA A 218 0.20 -5.20 -10.87
N THR A 219 0.46 -6.44 -10.44
CA THR A 219 -0.40 -7.61 -10.65
C THR A 219 -0.94 -8.21 -9.35
N LEU A 220 -0.90 -7.47 -8.23
CA LEU A 220 -1.35 -7.95 -6.91
C LEU A 220 -2.78 -8.52 -6.93
N GLU A 221 -3.69 -7.92 -7.70
CA GLU A 221 -5.06 -8.41 -7.90
C GLU A 221 -5.11 -9.86 -8.42
N GLU A 222 -4.16 -10.22 -9.28
CA GLU A 222 -4.16 -11.50 -9.98
C GLU A 222 -3.56 -12.61 -9.11
N TRP A 223 -2.39 -12.34 -8.52
CA TRP A 223 -1.61 -13.39 -7.87
C TRP A 223 -1.79 -13.42 -6.34
N LEU A 224 -2.07 -12.28 -5.70
CA LEU A 224 -2.14 -12.19 -4.24
C LEU A 224 -3.58 -12.10 -3.72
N ALA A 225 -4.45 -11.32 -4.37
CA ALA A 225 -5.81 -11.06 -3.87
C ALA A 225 -6.62 -12.32 -3.54
N PRO A 226 -6.58 -13.42 -4.33
CA PRO A 226 -7.30 -14.65 -4.02
C PRO A 226 -6.87 -15.30 -2.70
N TYR A 227 -5.67 -15.00 -2.22
CA TYR A 227 -5.10 -15.54 -0.98
C TYR A 227 -5.15 -14.55 0.19
N ALA A 228 -5.52 -13.29 -0.08
CA ALA A 228 -5.58 -12.21 0.91
C ALA A 228 -6.98 -12.03 1.52
N GLU A 229 -7.94 -12.89 1.17
CA GLU A 229 -9.30 -12.82 1.73
C GLU A 229 -9.29 -12.92 3.25
N GLY A 230 -10.01 -12.00 3.91
CA GLY A 230 -10.09 -11.92 5.37
C GLY A 230 -8.83 -11.37 6.07
N MET A 231 -7.76 -11.06 5.33
CA MET A 231 -6.57 -10.41 5.88
C MET A 231 -6.75 -8.89 5.95
N ARG A 232 -6.31 -8.27 7.05
CA ARG A 232 -6.53 -6.85 7.31
C ARG A 232 -5.30 -6.13 7.84
N SER A 233 -4.17 -6.81 7.94
CA SER A 233 -2.97 -6.29 8.59
C SER A 233 -1.71 -6.98 8.09
N ARG A 234 -0.54 -6.37 8.35
CA ARG A 234 0.75 -7.02 8.11
C ARG A 234 0.87 -8.34 8.85
N SER A 235 0.41 -8.41 10.10
CA SER A 235 0.46 -9.64 10.89
C SER A 235 -0.40 -10.74 10.25
N ASP A 236 -1.54 -10.40 9.67
CA ASP A 236 -2.33 -11.34 8.89
C ASP A 236 -1.57 -11.84 7.66
N LEU A 237 -0.94 -10.93 6.91
CA LEU A 237 -0.11 -11.25 5.74
C LEU A 237 1.04 -12.20 6.09
N GLN A 238 1.61 -12.12 7.30
CA GLN A 238 2.70 -13.03 7.70
C GLN A 238 2.29 -14.51 7.76
N ARG A 239 0.99 -14.81 7.73
CA ARG A 239 0.47 -16.19 7.69
C ARG A 239 0.46 -16.79 6.28
N LEU A 240 0.71 -15.98 5.24
CA LEU A 240 0.75 -16.45 3.87
C LEU A 240 1.93 -17.41 3.64
N ASN A 241 1.65 -18.52 2.96
CA ASN A 241 2.71 -19.31 2.34
C ASN A 241 3.06 -18.70 0.97
N LEU A 242 3.92 -17.69 0.99
CA LEU A 242 4.25 -16.92 -0.22
C LEU A 242 4.86 -17.79 -1.34
N THR A 243 5.57 -18.87 -0.99
CA THR A 243 6.08 -19.82 -1.99
C THR A 243 4.94 -20.49 -2.75
N GLN A 244 3.93 -21.02 -2.04
CA GLN A 244 2.78 -21.66 -2.69
C GLN A 244 1.95 -20.68 -3.52
N VAL A 245 1.79 -19.45 -3.02
CA VAL A 245 1.08 -18.39 -3.73
C VAL A 245 1.76 -18.07 -5.07
N LEU A 246 3.09 -17.87 -5.07
CA LEU A 246 3.86 -17.62 -6.30
C LEU A 246 3.89 -18.84 -7.23
N GLU A 247 4.01 -20.06 -6.70
CA GLU A 247 3.95 -21.29 -7.50
C GLU A 247 2.61 -21.48 -8.20
N ALA A 248 1.51 -21.08 -7.55
CA ALA A 248 0.17 -21.16 -8.13
C ALA A 248 -0.01 -20.20 -9.32
N SER A 249 0.79 -19.14 -9.41
CA SER A 249 0.83 -18.23 -10.56
C SER A 249 1.53 -18.83 -11.79
N LEU A 250 2.15 -20.01 -11.66
CA LEU A 250 2.81 -20.71 -12.76
C LEU A 250 2.00 -21.93 -13.21
N SER A 251 1.86 -22.11 -14.53
CA SER A 251 1.32 -23.35 -15.08
C SER A 251 2.18 -24.55 -14.69
N TRP A 252 1.62 -25.76 -14.78
CA TRP A 252 2.37 -26.99 -14.51
C TRP A 252 3.58 -27.14 -15.44
N GLU A 253 3.41 -26.83 -16.72
CA GLU A 253 4.46 -26.86 -17.75
C GLU A 253 5.59 -25.89 -17.40
N ARG A 254 5.24 -24.66 -16.99
CA ARG A 254 6.23 -23.66 -16.55
C ARG A 254 6.97 -24.10 -15.30
N ARG A 255 6.32 -24.74 -14.32
CA ARG A 255 7.01 -25.29 -13.15
C ARG A 255 8.00 -26.40 -13.54
N SER A 256 7.61 -27.30 -14.45
CA SER A 256 8.52 -28.34 -14.96
C SER A 256 9.70 -27.75 -15.74
N GLU A 257 9.45 -26.74 -16.57
CA GLU A 257 10.49 -26.01 -17.28
C GLU A 257 11.45 -25.29 -16.33
N LEU A 258 10.95 -24.67 -15.26
CA LEU A 258 11.76 -23.98 -14.26
C LEU A 258 12.74 -24.93 -13.57
N GLU A 259 12.29 -26.13 -13.21
CA GLU A 259 13.15 -27.15 -12.60
C GLU A 259 14.24 -27.67 -13.54
N ARG A 260 13.96 -27.74 -14.84
CA ARG A 260 14.93 -28.18 -15.86
C ARG A 260 15.91 -27.08 -16.24
N GLU A 261 15.42 -25.87 -16.50
CA GLU A 261 16.18 -24.77 -17.08
C GLU A 261 16.94 -23.96 -16.02
N ALA A 262 16.36 -23.81 -14.82
CA ALA A 262 16.98 -23.11 -13.70
C ALA A 262 16.88 -23.98 -12.44
N PRO A 263 17.62 -25.10 -12.34
CA PRO A 263 17.48 -26.03 -11.23
C PRO A 263 17.93 -25.42 -9.90
N THR A 264 17.30 -25.83 -8.81
CA THR A 264 17.72 -25.38 -7.46
C THR A 264 19.13 -25.84 -7.08
N HIS A 265 19.56 -26.99 -7.61
CA HIS A 265 20.86 -27.59 -7.34
C HIS A 265 21.44 -28.24 -8.60
N VAL A 266 22.76 -28.18 -8.73
CA VAL A 266 23.52 -28.86 -9.79
C VAL A 266 24.32 -30.00 -9.19
N ALA A 267 24.29 -31.15 -9.85
CA ALA A 267 25.15 -32.27 -9.52
C ALA A 267 26.57 -32.02 -10.04
N VAL A 268 27.56 -32.22 -9.19
CA VAL A 268 28.99 -32.10 -9.55
C VAL A 268 29.64 -33.49 -9.58
N PRO A 269 30.82 -33.67 -10.21
CA PRO A 269 31.43 -35.00 -10.41
C PRO A 269 31.64 -35.82 -9.13
N SER A 270 31.77 -35.18 -7.97
CA SER A 270 31.85 -35.86 -6.67
C SER A 270 30.56 -36.59 -6.26
N GLY A 271 29.46 -36.39 -6.99
CA GLY A 271 28.10 -36.83 -6.66
C GLY A 271 27.34 -35.88 -5.73
N SER A 272 27.98 -34.80 -5.26
CA SER A 272 27.30 -33.78 -4.45
C SER A 272 26.29 -32.97 -5.28
N ARG A 273 25.21 -32.53 -4.63
CA ARG A 273 24.24 -31.58 -5.18
C ARG A 273 24.49 -30.23 -4.56
N ILE A 274 24.98 -29.28 -5.34
CA ILE A 274 25.38 -27.95 -4.87
C ILE A 274 24.27 -26.95 -5.23
N PRO A 275 23.78 -26.14 -4.27
CA PRO A 275 22.75 -25.15 -4.55
C PRO A 275 23.29 -24.08 -5.51
N VAL A 276 22.42 -23.65 -6.43
CA VAL A 276 22.71 -22.53 -7.32
C VAL A 276 22.17 -21.25 -6.70
N ASP A 277 23.00 -20.21 -6.68
CA ASP A 277 22.63 -18.86 -6.26
C ASP A 277 22.20 -18.05 -7.50
N TYR A 278 20.97 -17.55 -7.48
CA TYR A 278 20.36 -16.79 -8.58
C TYR A 278 20.20 -15.30 -8.23
N SER A 279 20.78 -14.83 -7.12
CA SER A 279 20.66 -13.44 -6.66
C SER A 279 21.14 -12.41 -7.70
N ASP A 280 22.16 -12.77 -8.50
CA ASP A 280 22.54 -12.04 -9.71
C ASP A 280 22.06 -12.82 -10.96
N PRO A 281 21.02 -12.35 -11.66
CA PRO A 281 20.50 -13.02 -12.85
C PRO A 281 21.49 -13.01 -14.03
N ASP A 282 22.51 -12.14 -14.05
CA ASP A 282 23.57 -12.19 -15.08
C ASP A 282 24.69 -13.18 -14.73
N ALA A 283 24.73 -13.64 -13.47
CA ALA A 283 25.85 -14.37 -12.92
C ALA A 283 25.44 -15.50 -11.97
N PRO A 284 24.54 -16.43 -12.38
CA PRO A 284 24.12 -17.52 -11.50
C PRO A 284 25.34 -18.29 -11.00
N ALA A 285 25.48 -18.39 -9.68
CA ALA A 285 26.72 -18.79 -9.03
C ALA A 285 26.64 -20.17 -8.38
N LEU A 286 27.75 -20.89 -8.39
CA LEU A 286 27.91 -22.19 -7.74
C LEU A 286 29.10 -22.12 -6.79
N ALA A 287 28.80 -22.10 -5.48
CA ALA A 287 29.81 -22.14 -4.44
C ALA A 287 30.19 -23.60 -4.16
N VAL A 288 31.33 -24.03 -4.71
CA VAL A 288 31.74 -25.44 -4.73
C VAL A 288 33.20 -25.59 -4.36
N ARG A 289 33.51 -26.61 -3.55
CA ARG A 289 34.92 -26.92 -3.24
C ARG A 289 35.65 -27.38 -4.50
N LEU A 290 36.86 -26.87 -4.69
CA LEU A 290 37.70 -27.15 -5.87
C LEU A 290 37.82 -28.65 -6.18
N GLN A 291 38.06 -29.45 -5.14
CA GLN A 291 38.19 -30.91 -5.20
C GLN A 291 36.96 -31.67 -5.71
N GLU A 292 35.78 -31.05 -5.64
CA GLU A 292 34.54 -31.66 -6.13
C GLU A 292 34.34 -31.46 -7.63
N MET A 293 35.17 -30.60 -8.25
CA MET A 293 35.14 -30.28 -9.68
C MET A 293 36.22 -31.01 -10.49
N PHE A 294 37.09 -31.80 -9.86
CA PHE A 294 38.08 -32.62 -10.58
C PHE A 294 37.39 -33.56 -11.57
N GLY A 295 38.04 -33.83 -12.70
CA GLY A 295 37.46 -34.60 -13.79
C GLY A 295 36.44 -33.85 -14.65
N LEU A 296 36.04 -32.62 -14.29
CA LEU A 296 35.15 -31.81 -15.12
C LEU A 296 35.95 -30.85 -16.02
N PRO A 297 35.92 -31.02 -17.35
CA PRO A 297 36.71 -30.20 -18.26
C PRO A 297 36.12 -28.79 -18.42
N ASP A 298 34.79 -28.68 -18.52
CA ASP A 298 34.09 -27.46 -18.89
C ASP A 298 33.18 -26.93 -17.77
N THR A 299 32.91 -25.63 -17.79
CA THR A 299 31.99 -24.99 -16.84
C THR A 299 30.57 -25.58 -17.02
N PRO A 300 29.90 -26.05 -15.95
CA PRO A 300 28.50 -26.44 -16.02
C PRO A 300 27.63 -25.27 -16.52
N ARG A 301 26.66 -25.57 -17.38
CA ARG A 301 25.74 -24.59 -17.95
C ARG A 301 24.30 -24.91 -17.59
N ILE A 302 23.50 -23.88 -17.45
CA ILE A 302 22.05 -23.94 -17.20
C ILE A 302 21.30 -23.22 -18.34
N ALA A 303 19.97 -23.13 -18.23
CA ALA A 303 19.06 -22.62 -19.26
C ALA A 303 19.34 -23.25 -20.62
N GLY A 304 19.20 -24.58 -20.71
CA GLY A 304 19.34 -25.31 -21.97
C GLY A 304 20.78 -25.30 -22.50
N ASN A 305 21.76 -25.39 -21.60
CA ASN A 305 23.20 -25.36 -21.91
C ASN A 305 23.69 -24.02 -22.51
N ARG A 306 22.94 -22.92 -22.32
CA ARG A 306 23.29 -21.60 -22.87
C ARG A 306 24.15 -20.79 -21.90
N ILE A 307 23.76 -20.74 -20.62
CA ILE A 307 24.36 -19.83 -19.64
C ILE A 307 25.36 -20.58 -18.74
N PRO A 308 26.65 -20.24 -18.75
CA PRO A 308 27.63 -20.83 -17.84
C PRO A 308 27.45 -20.33 -16.42
N LEU A 309 27.61 -21.24 -15.44
CA LEU A 309 27.63 -20.86 -14.03
C LEU A 309 28.92 -20.11 -13.68
N THR A 310 28.79 -19.13 -12.79
CA THR A 310 29.94 -18.52 -12.12
C THR A 310 30.39 -19.42 -10.98
N LEU A 311 31.54 -20.07 -11.13
CA LEU A 311 32.08 -20.96 -10.12
C LEU A 311 32.83 -20.15 -9.07
N HIS A 312 32.33 -20.15 -7.84
CA HIS A 312 33.09 -19.74 -6.67
C HIS A 312 33.79 -20.98 -6.13
N LEU A 313 35.03 -21.19 -6.59
CA LEU A 313 35.85 -22.32 -6.17
C LEU A 313 36.33 -22.10 -4.75
N LEU A 314 36.05 -23.06 -3.87
CA LEU A 314 36.30 -22.96 -2.44
C LEU A 314 37.43 -23.91 -1.99
N SER A 315 38.13 -23.50 -0.93
CA SER A 315 39.04 -24.36 -0.18
C SER A 315 38.29 -25.43 0.63
N PRO A 316 38.98 -26.42 1.23
CA PRO A 316 38.35 -27.38 2.13
C PRO A 316 37.63 -26.72 3.33
N ALA A 317 38.07 -25.53 3.74
CA ALA A 317 37.45 -24.74 4.81
C ALA A 317 36.36 -23.78 4.31
N GLN A 318 35.80 -24.01 3.11
CA GLN A 318 34.73 -23.20 2.51
C GLN A 318 35.09 -21.72 2.28
N ARG A 319 36.39 -21.41 2.12
CA ARG A 319 36.85 -20.05 1.79
C ARG A 319 37.02 -19.90 0.29
N PRO A 320 36.57 -18.80 -0.34
CA PRO A 320 36.81 -18.55 -1.76
C PRO A 320 38.31 -18.53 -2.08
N VAL A 321 38.69 -19.24 -3.15
CA VAL A 321 40.07 -19.25 -3.66
C VAL A 321 40.16 -18.76 -5.10
N GLN A 322 39.11 -18.94 -5.88
CA GLN A 322 39.02 -18.43 -7.25
C GLN A 322 37.55 -18.24 -7.64
N VAL A 323 37.28 -17.20 -8.43
CA VAL A 323 36.02 -17.03 -9.14
C VAL A 323 36.29 -17.19 -10.63
N THR A 324 35.51 -18.02 -11.34
CA THR A 324 35.66 -18.20 -12.79
C THR A 324 34.33 -18.54 -13.47
N ARG A 325 34.15 -18.07 -14.71
CA ARG A 325 33.10 -18.54 -15.64
C ARG A 325 33.66 -19.48 -16.73
N ASP A 326 34.98 -19.66 -16.75
CA ASP A 326 35.71 -20.53 -17.68
C ASP A 326 36.60 -21.49 -16.87
N LEU A 327 36.02 -22.65 -16.54
CA LEU A 327 36.68 -23.70 -15.80
C LEU A 327 37.86 -24.30 -16.59
N ALA A 328 37.74 -24.40 -17.91
CA ALA A 328 38.77 -24.95 -18.77
C ALA A 328 40.02 -24.06 -18.77
N SER A 329 39.86 -22.73 -18.85
CA SER A 329 40.96 -21.78 -18.71
C SER A 329 41.57 -21.81 -17.31
N PHE A 330 40.74 -21.94 -16.26
CA PHE A 330 41.23 -22.07 -14.90
C PHE A 330 42.16 -23.28 -14.73
N TRP A 331 41.77 -24.46 -15.25
CA TRP A 331 42.60 -25.66 -15.16
C TRP A 331 43.95 -25.50 -15.87
N ARG A 332 43.97 -24.86 -17.04
CA ARG A 332 45.20 -24.66 -17.81
C ARG A 332 46.15 -23.65 -17.16
N ASN A 333 45.61 -22.57 -16.60
CA ASN A 333 46.41 -21.37 -16.32
C ASN A 333 46.55 -21.05 -14.82
N ALA A 334 45.51 -21.29 -14.01
CA ALA A 334 45.44 -20.77 -12.63
C ALA A 334 45.50 -21.88 -11.56
N TYR A 335 45.09 -23.10 -11.91
CA TYR A 335 45.02 -24.22 -10.97
C TYR A 335 46.35 -24.47 -10.24
N PHE A 336 47.48 -24.44 -10.94
CA PHE A 336 48.77 -24.82 -10.38
C PHE A 336 49.25 -23.86 -9.28
N GLU A 337 48.94 -22.56 -9.39
CA GLU A 337 49.23 -21.60 -8.33
C GLU A 337 48.30 -21.76 -7.13
N VAL A 338 46.99 -21.93 -7.37
CA VAL A 338 46.01 -22.22 -6.31
C VAL A 338 46.36 -23.51 -5.58
N ARG A 339 46.81 -24.54 -6.31
CA ARG A 339 47.24 -25.82 -5.77
C ARG A 339 48.44 -25.67 -4.84
N LYS A 340 49.44 -24.85 -5.18
CA LYS A 340 50.63 -24.62 -4.32
C LYS A 340 50.24 -24.05 -2.97
N ASP A 341 49.39 -23.03 -2.94
CA ASP A 341 48.88 -22.43 -1.69
C ASP A 341 48.04 -23.43 -0.88
N LEU A 342 47.10 -24.10 -1.55
CA LEU A 342 46.21 -25.07 -0.90
C LEU A 342 46.95 -26.30 -0.36
N LYS A 343 47.99 -26.79 -1.05
CA LYS A 343 48.80 -27.91 -0.58
C LYS A 343 49.58 -27.55 0.68
N GLY A 344 50.06 -26.31 0.80
CA GLY A 344 50.71 -25.80 2.02
C GLY A 344 49.74 -25.69 3.20
N ARG A 345 48.56 -25.10 2.99
CA ARG A 345 47.54 -24.89 4.05
C ARG A 345 46.78 -26.16 4.43
N TYR A 346 46.57 -27.07 3.48
CA TYR A 346 45.75 -28.28 3.63
C TYR A 346 46.47 -29.53 3.12
N PRO A 347 47.61 -29.93 3.73
CA PRO A 347 48.48 -30.99 3.20
C PRO A 347 47.87 -32.39 3.22
N LYS A 348 46.83 -32.62 4.05
CA LYS A 348 46.13 -33.91 4.13
C LYS A 348 45.19 -34.15 2.95
N HIS A 349 44.76 -33.09 2.26
CA HIS A 349 43.80 -33.15 1.16
C HIS A 349 44.43 -33.60 -0.16
N PHE A 350 43.62 -34.14 -1.05
CA PHE A 350 44.05 -34.60 -2.36
C PHE A 350 44.18 -33.44 -3.36
N TRP A 351 45.42 -33.21 -3.82
CA TRP A 351 45.79 -32.14 -4.75
C TRP A 351 46.58 -32.72 -5.95
N PRO A 352 45.88 -33.27 -6.95
CA PRO A 352 46.49 -33.99 -8.08
C PRO A 352 47.39 -33.09 -8.94
N ASP A 353 48.38 -33.68 -9.60
CA ASP A 353 49.15 -32.97 -10.65
C ASP A 353 48.31 -32.76 -11.91
N ASP A 354 47.46 -33.75 -12.26
CA ASP A 354 46.48 -33.65 -13.35
C ASP A 354 45.04 -33.59 -12.78
N PRO A 355 44.40 -32.41 -12.72
CA PRO A 355 43.05 -32.27 -12.18
C PRO A 355 41.96 -32.81 -13.11
N LEU A 356 42.24 -33.02 -14.40
CA LEU A 356 41.25 -33.48 -15.38
C LEU A 356 41.12 -35.01 -15.40
N GLN A 357 42.16 -35.74 -14.96
CA GLN A 357 42.12 -37.20 -14.81
C GLN A 357 41.87 -37.65 -13.36
N ALA A 358 41.80 -36.70 -12.42
CA ALA A 358 41.67 -36.99 -11.01
C ALA A 358 40.20 -37.29 -10.62
N PRO A 359 39.96 -38.31 -9.77
CA PRO A 359 38.64 -38.55 -9.23
C PRO A 359 38.22 -37.41 -8.30
N ALA A 360 37.06 -36.80 -8.57
CA ALA A 360 36.45 -35.82 -7.68
C ALA A 360 36.10 -36.45 -6.33
N THR A 361 36.27 -35.68 -5.26
CA THR A 361 35.96 -36.15 -3.92
C THR A 361 35.44 -35.04 -3.02
N ARG A 362 34.37 -35.36 -2.28
CA ARG A 362 33.88 -34.54 -1.17
C ARG A 362 34.63 -34.78 0.15
N ARG A 363 35.49 -35.80 0.20
CA ARG A 363 36.26 -36.21 1.38
C ARG A 363 37.68 -35.65 1.32
N VAL A 364 38.47 -35.91 2.36
CA VAL A 364 39.89 -35.52 2.42
C VAL A 364 40.70 -36.21 1.30
N ARG A 365 40.38 -37.47 0.98
CA ARG A 365 40.96 -38.24 -0.13
C ARG A 365 39.87 -39.01 -0.89
N PRO A 366 40.06 -39.32 -2.19
CA PRO A 366 39.14 -40.19 -2.94
C PRO A 366 39.16 -41.62 -2.36
N GLN A 367 38.08 -42.37 -2.56
CA GLN A 367 38.08 -43.81 -2.24
C GLN A 367 38.87 -44.53 -3.33
N THR A 368 39.94 -45.22 -2.96
CA THR A 368 40.55 -46.23 -3.83
C THR A 368 39.55 -47.37 -3.93
N THR A 369 39.06 -47.65 -5.13
CA THR A 369 38.23 -48.84 -5.39
C THR A 369 39.14 -50.05 -5.52
#